data_AF-A0A0R1J9S1-F1
#
_entry.id   AF-A0A0R1J9S1-F1
#
_cell.length_a   1.000
_cell.length_b   1.000
_cell.length_c   1.000
_cell.angle_alpha   90.00
_cell.angle_beta   90.00
_cell.angle_gamma   90.00
#
_symmetry.space_group_name_H-M   'P 1'
#
loop_
_entity.id
_entity.type
_entity.pdbx_description
1 polymer ?
#
loop_
_entity_poly.entity_id
_entity_poly.type
_entity_poly.pdbx_seq_one_letter_code
_entity_poly.pdbx_strand_id
1 'polypeptide(L)' 'MKILQQANIVSAKKIGKWQHYTLKDSFITEFNNNVNTLFESGPECICHCQNKTKEN' A
#
# COMPACT_ATOMS: atom_id res chain seq x y z
N MET A 1 12.99 11.51 -3.63
CA MET A 1 13.61 10.16 -3.68
C MET A 1 14.32 9.75 -2.40
N LYS A 2 15.13 10.62 -1.78
CA LYS A 2 15.87 10.28 -0.54
C LYS A 2 14.99 9.72 0.59
N ILE A 3 13.81 10.31 0.81
CA ILE A 3 12.84 9.82 1.80
C ILE A 3 12.36 8.41 1.48
N LEU A 4 12.02 8.12 0.22
CA LEU A 4 11.56 6.78 -0.20
C LEU A 4 12.68 5.74 -0.04
N GLN A 5 13.93 6.13 -0.27
CA GLN A 5 15.07 5.25 -0.03
C GLN A 5 15.29 5.00 1.47
N GLN A 6 15.19 6.04 2.31
CA GLN A 6 15.30 5.92 3.77
C GLN A 6 14.17 5.08 4.38
N ALA A 7 12.96 5.20 3.85
CA ALA A 7 11.81 4.38 4.19
C ALA A 7 11.86 2.97 3.57
N ASN A 8 12.95 2.62 2.89
CA ASN A 8 13.18 1.30 2.30
C ASN A 8 12.20 0.91 1.17
N ILE A 9 11.47 1.86 0.60
CA ILE A 9 10.48 1.67 -0.48
C ILE A 9 11.18 1.45 -1.83
N VAL A 10 12.28 2.19 -2.07
CA VAL A 10 13.07 2.09 -3.29
C VAL A 10 14.52 1.75 -2.99
N SER A 11 15.13 0.97 -3.87
CA SER A 11 16.58 0.81 -3.94
C SER A 11 17.18 1.88 -4.84
N ALA A 12 18.46 2.21 -4.63
CA ALA A 12 19.19 3.14 -5.48
C ALA A 12 20.52 2.52 -5.91
N LYS A 13 20.82 2.55 -7.21
CA LYS A 13 22.07 2.08 -7.80
C LYS A 13 22.70 3.20 -8.62
N LYS A 14 23.96 3.53 -8.37
CA LYS A 14 24.69 4.50 -9.18
C LYS A 14 25.18 3.83 -10.47
N ILE A 15 24.82 4.39 -11.62
CA ILE A 15 25.26 3.96 -12.94
C ILE A 15 25.81 5.19 -13.68
N GLY A 16 27.13 5.24 -13.83
CA GLY A 16 27.82 6.43 -14.35
C GLY A 16 27.55 7.68 -13.51
N LYS A 17 27.02 8.72 -14.15
CA LYS A 17 26.64 9.98 -13.49
C LYS A 17 25.27 9.95 -12.82
N TRP A 18 24.46 8.91 -13.05
CA TRP A 18 23.06 8.88 -12.64
C TRP A 18 22.80 7.91 -11.49
N GLN A 19 21.81 8.23 -10.66
CA GLN A 19 21.21 7.29 -9.72
C GLN A 19 19.96 6.68 -10.34
N HIS A 20 19.96 5.35 -10.47
CA HIS A 20 18.81 4.58 -10.89
C HIS A 20 18.07 4.10 -9.65
N TYR A 21 16.78 4.38 -9.61
CA TYR A 21 15.91 3.99 -8.52
C TYR A 21 14.98 2.87 -8.97
N THR A 22 14.83 1.87 -8.13
CA THR A 22 13.95 0.73 -8.41
C THR A 22 13.07 0.48 -7.21
N LEU A 23 11.76 0.47 -7.42
CA LEU A 23 10.77 0.08 -6.43
C LEU A 23 11.05 -1.34 -5.94
N LYS A 24 10.98 -1.58 -4.64
CA LYS A 24 11.20 -2.92 -4.11
C LYS A 24 9.92 -3.74 -4.23
N ASP A 25 10.02 -4.92 -4.84
CA ASP A 25 8.89 -5.84 -4.98
C ASP A 25 8.32 -6.23 -3.62
N SER A 26 9.17 -6.45 -2.62
CA SER A 26 8.76 -6.78 -1.25
C SER A 26 7.84 -5.72 -0.64
N PHE A 27 8.13 -4.43 -0.87
CA PHE A 27 7.28 -3.34 -0.39
C PHE A 27 5.90 -3.38 -1.05
N ILE A 28 5.84 -3.66 -2.34
CA ILE A 28 4.56 -3.71 -3.07
C ILE A 28 3.72 -4.90 -2.62
N THR A 29 4.33 -6.06 -2.39
CA THR A 29 3.61 -7.23 -1.86
C THR A 29 3.00 -6.92 -0.49
N GLU A 30 3.78 -6.36 0.44
CA GLU A 30 3.28 -5.99 1.77
C GLU A 30 2.23 -4.88 1.71
N PHE A 31 2.46 -3.85 0.91
CA PHE A 31 1.53 -2.74 0.75
C PHE A 31 0.17 -3.21 0.22
N ASN A 32 0.15 -4.04 -0.83
CA ASN A 32 -1.09 -4.57 -1.37
C ASN A 32 -1.84 -5.44 -0.35
N ASN A 33 -1.13 -6.27 0.42
CA ASN A 33 -1.75 -7.05 1.49
C ASN A 33 -2.40 -6.14 2.53
N ASN A 34 -1.69 -5.10 2.99
CA ASN A 34 -2.20 -4.15 3.96
C ASN A 34 -3.44 -3.40 3.44
N VAL A 35 -3.40 -2.96 2.19
CA VAL A 35 -4.53 -2.29 1.52
C VAL A 35 -5.72 -3.24 1.41
N ASN A 36 -5.50 -4.49 1.00
CA ASN A 36 -6.55 -5.49 0.92
C ASN A 36 -7.22 -5.76 2.27
N THR A 37 -6.42 -5.85 3.35
CA THR A 37 -6.95 -5.99 4.71
C THR A 37 -7.70 -4.74 5.15
N LEU A 38 -7.18 -3.54 4.88
CA LEU A 38 -7.82 -2.29 5.29
C LEU A 38 -9.19 -2.10 4.61
N PHE A 39 -9.31 -2.50 3.35
CA PHE A 39 -10.53 -2.40 2.56
C PHE A 39 -11.30 -3.72 2.49
N GLU A 40 -11.01 -4.68 3.37
CA GLU A 40 -11.72 -5.95 3.39
C GLU A 40 -13.20 -5.73 3.74
N SER A 41 -14.08 -6.55 3.16
CA SER A 41 -15.50 -6.55 3.48
C SER A 41 -15.76 -7.26 4.82
N GLY A 42 -15.09 -6.80 5.88
CA GLY A 42 -15.16 -7.34 7.22
C GLY A 42 -16.35 -6.80 8.04
N PRO A 43 -16.49 -7.20 9.32
CA PRO A 43 -17.60 -6.80 10.17
C PRO A 43 -17.77 -5.28 10.31
N GLU A 44 -16.65 -4.55 10.34
CA GLU A 44 -16.58 -3.09 10.46
C GLU A 44 -16.63 -2.36 9.10
N CYS A 45 -16.90 -3.08 8.01
CA CYS A 45 -16.99 -2.47 6.69
C CYS A 45 -18.18 -1.51 6.63
N ILE A 46 -17.94 -0.26 6.22
CA ILE A 46 -19.00 0.76 6.07
C ILE A 46 -20.11 0.34 5.11
N CYS A 47 -19.80 -0.53 4.15
CA CYS A 47 -20.77 -1.13 3.23
C CYS A 47 -21.85 -1.95 3.97
N HIS A 48 -21.54 -2.50 5.15
CA HIS A 48 -22.49 -3.24 5.99
C HIS A 48 -23.36 -2.32 6.86
N CYS A 49 -22.96 -1.06 7.09
CA CYS A 49 -23.71 -0.10 7.89
C CYS A 49 -24.98 0.39 7.18
N GLN A 50 -25.02 0.39 5.84
CA GLN A 50 -26.14 0.92 5.06
C GLN A 50 -27.33 -0.04 4.91
N ASN A 51 -27.16 -1.32 5.26
CA ASN A 51 -28.22 -2.33 5.10
C ASN A 51 -29.17 -2.43 6.32
N LYS A 52 -28.90 -1.72 7.43
CA LYS A 52 -29.73 -1.79 8.64
C LYS A 52 -30.86 -0.76 8.72
N THR A 53 -31.03 0.10 7.71
CA THR A 53 -32.00 1.21 7.72
C THR A 53 -33.22 0.99 6.81
N LYS A 54 -33.42 -0.22 6.28
CA LYS A 54 -34.60 -0.60 5.47
C LYS A 54 -35.37 -1.76 6.09
N GLU A 55 -35.70 -1.65 7.37
CA GLU A 55 -36.71 -2.51 8.00
C GLU A 55 -37.40 -1.69 9.10
N ASN A 56 -38.34 -0.84 8.66
CA ASN A 56 -39.49 -0.32 9.41
C ASN A 56 -40.49 0.23 8.40
#